data_AF-A0A0L1KFJ5-F1
#
_entry.id   AF-A0A0L1KFJ5-F1
#
_cell.length_a   1.000
_cell.length_b   1.000
_cell.length_c   1.000
_cell.angle_alpha   90.00
_cell.angle_beta   90.00
_cell.angle_gamma   90.00
#
_symmetry.space_group_name_H-M   'P 1'
#
loop_
_entity.id
_entity.type
_entity.pdbx_description
1 polymer ?
#
loop_
_entity_poly.entity_id
_entity_poly.type
_entity_poly.pdbx_seq_one_letter_code
_entity_poly.pdbx_strand_id
1 'polypeptide(L)' 'MTAPARISQQDVDRVMKGVARAGFGQARILLDLENRKIEVIIGGSATIDAADGDDQFDDEDR' A
#
# COMPACT_ATOMS: atom_id res chain seq x y z
N MET A 1 1.31 -26.59 13.09
CA MET A 1 1.94 -25.95 11.90
C MET A 1 1.45 -24.52 11.84
N THR A 2 2.29 -23.53 12.15
CA THR A 2 1.95 -22.13 11.91
C THR A 2 2.32 -21.83 10.47
N ALA A 3 1.32 -21.74 9.59
CA ALA A 3 1.55 -21.32 8.21
C ALA A 3 2.25 -19.94 8.24
N PRO A 4 3.28 -19.72 7.40
CA PRO A 4 3.94 -18.43 7.34
C PRO A 4 2.89 -17.37 6.98
N ALA A 5 2.86 -16.26 7.71
CA ALA A 5 1.98 -15.13 7.42
C ALA A 5 2.41 -14.49 6.10
N ARG A 6 1.87 -15.00 5.00
CA ARG A 6 2.08 -14.50 3.65
C ARG A 6 0.75 -13.93 3.16
N ILE A 7 0.79 -12.69 2.71
CA ILE A 7 -0.33 -12.13 1.96
C ILE A 7 -0.34 -12.86 0.62
N SER A 8 -1.38 -13.64 0.36
CA SER A 8 -1.50 -14.37 -0.89
C SER A 8 -2.02 -13.47 -2.00
N GLN A 9 -1.78 -13.83 -3.26
CA GLN A 9 -2.38 -13.14 -4.41
C GLN A 9 -3.91 -13.09 -4.31
N GLN A 10 -4.52 -14.16 -3.79
CA GLN A 10 -5.97 -14.23 -3.60
C GLN A 10 -6.48 -13.19 -2.60
N ASP A 11 -5.71 -12.87 -1.56
CA ASP A 11 -6.06 -11.82 -0.61
C ASP A 11 -6.01 -10.45 -1.27
N VAL A 12 -4.98 -10.19 -2.09
CA VAL A 12 -4.85 -8.95 -2.86
C VAL A 12 -6.04 -8.79 -3.80
N ASP A 13 -6.41 -9.82 -4.56
CA ASP A 13 -7.53 -9.80 -5.49
C ASP A 13 -8.86 -9.53 -4.77
N ARG A 14 -9.04 -10.09 -3.57
CA ARG A 14 -10.24 -9.86 -2.75
C ARG A 14 -10.32 -8.40 -2.30
N VAL A 15 -9.20 -7.82 -1.86
CA VAL A 15 -9.14 -6.41 -1.45
C VAL A 15 -9.42 -5.49 -2.64
N MET A 16 -8.77 -5.71 -3.78
CA MET A 16 -8.97 -4.88 -4.98
C MET A 16 -10.43 -4.91 -5.46
N LYS A 17 -11.07 -6.08 -5.47
CA LYS A 17 -12.50 -6.20 -5.81
C LYS A 17 -13.39 -5.43 -4.83
N GLY A 18 -13.05 -5.44 -3.54
CA GLY A 18 -13.76 -4.67 -2.52
C GLY A 18 -13.67 -3.17 -2.76
N VAL A 19 -12.47 -2.67 -3.02
CA VAL A 19 -12.21 -1.25 -3.33
C VAL A 19 -12.95 -0.80 -4.59
N ALA A 20 -12.86 -1.57 -5.67
CA ALA A 20 -13.55 -1.27 -6.93
C ALA A 20 -15.07 -1.27 -6.77
N ARG A 21 -15.63 -2.24 -6.01
CA ARG A 21 -17.08 -2.28 -5.71
C ARG A 21 -17.55 -1.10 -4.86
N ALA A 22 -16.68 -0.58 -4.00
CA ALA A 22 -16.96 0.61 -3.22
C ALA A 22 -16.85 1.91 -4.05
N GLY A 23 -16.46 1.83 -5.33
CA GLY A 23 -16.43 2.97 -6.25
C GLY A 23 -15.18 3.84 -6.15
N PHE A 24 -14.12 3.36 -5.50
CA PHE A 24 -12.89 4.11 -5.32
C PHE A 24 -11.80 3.62 -6.28
N GLY A 25 -11.06 4.57 -6.87
CA GLY A 25 -9.94 4.25 -7.76
C GLY A 25 -8.63 3.94 -7.04
N GLN A 26 -8.51 4.29 -5.76
CA GLN A 26 -7.30 4.12 -4.96
C GLN A 26 -7.63 3.76 -3.50
N ALA A 27 -6.74 2.97 -2.88
CA ALA A 27 -6.78 2.61 -1.48
C ALA A 27 -5.35 2.40 -0.94
N ARG A 28 -5.19 2.45 0.39
CA ARG A 28 -3.94 2.16 1.10
C ARG A 28 -4.14 0.97 2.03
N ILE A 29 -3.08 0.18 2.22
CA ILE A 29 -3.05 -0.89 3.20
C ILE A 29 -2.16 -0.44 4.35
N LEU A 30 -2.69 -0.48 5.58
CA LEU A 30 -1.95 -0.18 6.79
C LEU A 30 -1.80 -1.47 7.60
N LEU A 31 -0.56 -1.77 8.01
CA LEU A 31 -0.26 -2.88 8.90
C LEU A 31 -0.07 -2.33 10.31
N ASP A 32 -1.07 -2.51 11.16
CA ASP A 32 -1.00 -2.15 12.57
C ASP A 32 -0.39 -3.31 13.36
N LEU A 33 0.89 -3.15 13.72
CA LEU A 33 1.65 -4.16 14.46
C LEU A 33 1.29 -4.18 15.95
N GLU A 34 0.82 -3.07 16.50
CA GLU A 34 0.44 -2.95 17.92
C GLU A 34 -0.86 -3.70 18.16
N ASN A 35 -1.87 -3.43 17.32
CA ASN A 35 -3.18 -4.08 17.41
C ASN A 35 -3.27 -5.40 16.63
N ARG A 36 -2.21 -5.78 15.91
CA ARG A 36 -2.11 -6.99 15.07
C ARG A 36 -3.23 -7.05 14.01
N LYS A 37 -3.47 -5.95 13.32
CA LYS A 37 -4.54 -5.79 12.31
C LYS A 37 -3.99 -5.32 10.98
N ILE A 38 -4.70 -5.65 9.90
CA ILE A 38 -4.48 -5.10 8.57
C ILE A 38 -5.72 -4.29 8.23
N GLU A 39 -5.52 -3.02 7.90
CA GLU A 39 -6.59 -2.09 7.56
C GLU A 39 -6.48 -1.67 6.10
N VAL A 40 -7.62 -1.53 5.43
CA VAL A 40 -7.71 -1.01 4.07
C VAL A 40 -8.42 0.32 4.14
N ILE A 41 -7.67 1.39 3.90
CA ILE A 41 -8.18 2.76 3.94
C ILE A 41 -8.58 3.15 2.52
N ILE A 42 -9.86 3.45 2.34
CA ILE A 42 -10.47 3.76 1.04
C ILE A 42 -10.97 5.20 1.05
N GLY A 43 -10.83 5.93 -0.06
CA GLY A 43 -11.31 7.31 -0.17
C GLY A 43 -10.41 8.38 0.47
N GLY A 44 -9.17 8.02 0.84
CA GLY A 44 -8.17 9.00 1.22
C GLY A 44 -7.79 9.87 0.03
N SER A 45 -7.80 11.19 0.19
CA SER A 45 -7.11 12.10 -0.73
C SER A 45 -5.66 11.66 -0.80
N ALA A 46 -5.15 11.42 -1.98
CA ALA A 46 -3.75 11.07 -2.18
C ALA A 46 -2.86 12.28 -1.84
N THR A 47 -2.66 12.61 -0.57
CA THR A 47 -1.36 13.10 -0.11
C THR A 47 -0.46 11.87 -0.12
N ILE A 48 -0.07 11.47 -1.32
CA ILE A 48 1.27 10.93 -1.50
C ILE A 48 2.12 12.11 -1.06
N ASP A 49 2.62 12.09 0.18
CA ASP A 49 3.86 12.80 0.46
C ASP A 49 4.82 12.18 -0.55
N ALA A 50 4.99 12.88 -1.67
CA ALA A 50 6.07 12.61 -2.57
C ALA A 50 7.27 12.55 -1.65
N ALA A 51 7.91 11.39 -1.59
CA ALA A 51 9.26 11.37 -1.10
C ALA A 51 9.96 12.46 -1.90
N ASP A 52 10.41 13.51 -1.23
CA ASP A 52 11.52 14.36 -1.64
C ASP A 52 12.74 13.42 -1.79
N GLY A 53 12.68 12.54 -2.78
CA GLY A 53 13.82 11.88 -3.36
C GLY A 53 14.38 12.89 -4.33
N ASP A 54 15.17 13.81 -3.77
CA ASP A 54 16.06 14.68 -4.52
C ASP A 54 16.86 13.79 -5.47
N ASP A 55 16.52 13.86 -6.76
CA ASP A 55 17.17 13.15 -7.84
C ASP A 55 18.54 13.84 -8.09
N GLN A 56 19.43 13.80 -7.10
CA GLN A 56 20.84 14.14 -7.28
C GLN A 56 21.54 12.94 -7.94
N PHE A 57 21.20 12.72 -9.21
CA PHE A 57 22.20 12.22 -10.14
C PHE A 57 23.15 13.38 -10.41
N ASP A 58 24.16 13.54 -9.54
CA ASP A 58 25.28 14.45 -9.80
C ASP A 58 25.98 13.97 -11.08
N ASP A 59 25.77 14.76 -12.13
CA ASP A 59 26.31 14.58 -13.48
C ASP A 59 27.79 15.03 -13.53
N GLU A 60 28.59 14.60 -12.54
CA GLU A 60 30.00 14.96 -12.39
C GLU A 60 30.87 13.74 -12.06
N ASP A 61 31.05 12.84 -13.03
CA ASP A 61 32.35 12.17 -13.20
C ASP A 61 32.59 11.88 -14.68
N ARG A 62 33.43 12.74 -15.25
CA ARG A 62 33.96 12.78 -16.62
C ARG A 62 35.22 11.95 -16.75
#